data_AF-X1W1P6-F1
#
_entry.id   AF-X1W1P6-F1
#
_cell.length_a   1.000
_cell.length_b   1.000
_cell.length_c   1.000
_cell.angle_alpha   90.00
_cell.angle_beta   90.00
_cell.angle_gamma   90.00
#
_symmetry.space_group_name_H-M   'P 1'
#
loop_
_entity.id
_entity.type
_entity.pdbx_description
1 polymer ?
#
loop_
_entity_poly.entity_id
_entity_poly.type
_entity_poly.pdbx_seq_one_letter_code
_entity_poly.pdbx_strand_id
1 'polypeptide(L)'
;LSVLTAKKEINENFILLMSDHIFNGLILTGLLQEEANDGGVVLAVDYNLENKTVDIDDVTKVLVDGNNRIVNIGKDIKGYNAYDTGIFLCSPAIFEALEESSACGETSLSAGIKILAKRKNARVFDIKRDYWIDVDDEKAFKKAENILFANLKKNSDGPVSRHLNRPISTRISKYLLKGRITPNQISSSSFILSVVGALFFFLGGYVNLLTGGLLAQLSS
;
A
#
# COMPACT_ATOMS: atom_id res chain seq x y z
N LEU A 1 -2.80 12.90 18.67
CA LEU A 1 -2.25 12.06 17.59
C LEU A 1 -2.87 10.67 17.66
N SER A 2 -3.44 10.15 16.56
CA SER A 2 -4.16 8.86 16.53
C SER A 2 -3.30 7.69 17.00
N VAL A 3 -2.04 7.63 16.57
CA VAL A 3 -1.07 6.60 16.92
C VAL A 3 -0.86 6.45 18.44
N LEU A 4 -0.94 7.54 19.22
CA LEU A 4 -0.81 7.48 20.69
C LEU A 4 -1.91 6.66 21.37
N THR A 5 -3.06 6.49 20.70
CA THR A 5 -4.16 5.63 21.21
C THR A 5 -3.71 4.18 21.38
N ALA A 6 -2.75 3.72 20.56
CA ALA A 6 -2.23 2.36 20.60
C ALA A 6 -1.12 2.13 21.64
N LYS A 7 -0.65 3.19 22.33
CA LYS A 7 0.52 3.14 23.24
C LYS A 7 0.43 2.04 24.30
N LYS A 8 -0.77 1.79 24.85
CA LYS A 8 -0.97 0.80 25.93
C LYS A 8 -1.05 -0.64 25.43
N GLU A 9 -1.26 -0.83 24.13
CA GLU A 9 -1.49 -2.14 23.52
C GLU A 9 -0.22 -2.68 22.84
N ILE A 10 0.74 -1.81 22.49
CA ILE A 10 1.94 -2.17 21.73
C ILE A 10 3.20 -1.97 22.57
N ASN A 11 3.84 -3.08 22.94
CA ASN A 11 5.07 -3.11 23.74
C ASN A 11 6.29 -3.66 22.97
N GLU A 12 6.12 -3.98 21.70
CA GLU A 12 7.16 -4.53 20.82
C GLU A 12 7.36 -3.63 19.60
N ASN A 13 8.36 -3.95 18.78
CA ASN A 13 8.56 -3.27 17.50
C ASN A 13 7.36 -3.55 16.58
N PHE A 14 6.88 -2.51 15.89
CA PHE A 14 5.68 -2.58 15.09
C PHE A 14 5.82 -1.78 13.80
N ILE A 15 5.00 -2.13 12.82
CA ILE A 15 4.87 -1.37 11.58
C ILE A 15 3.78 -0.32 11.76
N LEU A 16 4.11 0.93 11.45
CA LEU A 16 3.16 2.04 11.35
C LEU A 16 3.01 2.40 9.87
N LEU A 17 1.76 2.37 9.38
CA LEU A 17 1.41 2.70 7.99
C LEU A 17 0.44 3.88 7.96
N MET A 18 0.67 4.80 7.03
CA MET A 18 -0.30 5.82 6.64
C MET A 18 -1.46 5.17 5.86
N SER A 19 -2.70 5.43 6.28
CA SER A 19 -3.89 4.72 5.77
C SER A 19 -4.32 5.15 4.36
N ASP A 20 -3.90 6.34 3.97
CA ASP A 20 -4.09 7.02 2.69
C ASP A 20 -3.02 6.66 1.66
N HIS A 21 -1.95 5.96 2.06
CA HIS A 21 -0.86 5.60 1.17
C HIS A 21 -1.08 4.23 0.51
N ILE A 22 -0.85 4.16 -0.80
CA ILE A 22 -0.81 2.92 -1.58
C ILE A 22 0.62 2.67 -2.04
N PHE A 23 1.13 1.48 -1.80
CA PHE A 23 2.54 1.15 -2.06
C PHE A 23 2.76 -0.30 -2.49
N ASN A 24 3.92 -0.59 -3.06
CA ASN A 24 4.34 -1.95 -3.37
C ASN A 24 4.64 -2.74 -2.08
N GLY A 25 3.94 -3.86 -1.85
CA GLY A 25 4.16 -4.72 -0.67
C GLY A 25 5.58 -5.27 -0.50
N LEU A 26 6.41 -5.25 -1.56
CA LEU A 26 7.84 -5.56 -1.45
C LEU A 26 8.59 -4.59 -0.54
N ILE A 27 8.16 -3.33 -0.46
CA ILE A 27 8.74 -2.32 0.44
C ILE A 27 8.60 -2.79 1.88
N LEU A 28 7.38 -3.19 2.27
CA LEU A 28 7.10 -3.70 3.62
C LEU A 28 7.88 -4.99 3.89
N THR A 29 7.95 -5.90 2.91
CA THR A 29 8.70 -7.15 3.04
C THR A 29 10.19 -6.89 3.29
N GLY A 30 10.77 -5.92 2.60
CA GLY A 30 12.16 -5.50 2.79
C GLY A 30 12.37 -4.80 4.14
N LEU A 31 11.48 -3.88 4.51
CA LEU A 31 11.55 -3.15 5.78
C LEU A 31 11.45 -4.09 6.99
N LEU A 32 10.66 -5.17 6.90
CA LEU A 32 10.56 -6.19 7.97
C LEU A 32 11.85 -6.99 8.20
N GLN A 33 12.83 -6.92 7.28
CA GLN A 33 14.15 -7.50 7.47
C GLN A 33 15.11 -6.56 8.22
N GLU A 34 14.71 -5.30 8.43
CA GLU A 34 15.46 -4.36 9.25
C GLU A 34 15.16 -4.57 10.73
N GLU A 35 16.15 -4.33 11.58
CA GLU A 35 15.95 -4.25 13.02
C GLU A 35 15.69 -2.80 13.42
N ALA A 36 14.52 -2.49 13.99
CA ALA A 36 14.41 -1.28 14.79
C ALA A 36 15.30 -1.47 16.02
N ASN A 37 16.30 -0.60 16.16
CA ASN A 37 17.11 -0.58 17.38
C ASN A 37 16.22 -0.21 18.58
N ASP A 38 16.62 -0.68 19.76
CA ASP A 38 15.96 -0.32 21.02
C ASP A 38 15.93 1.20 21.16
N GLY A 39 14.75 1.79 20.88
CA GLY A 39 14.52 3.22 21.01
C GLY A 39 14.52 4.04 19.71
N GLY A 40 14.47 3.43 18.52
CA GLY A 40 14.42 4.16 17.25
C GLY A 40 13.27 3.83 16.30
N VAL A 41 13.37 4.44 15.12
CA VAL A 41 12.47 4.29 13.97
C VAL A 41 13.29 4.14 12.69
N VAL A 42 12.83 3.26 11.80
CA VAL A 42 13.29 3.16 10.41
C VAL A 42 12.15 3.61 9.50
N LEU A 43 12.34 4.72 8.79
CA LEU A 43 11.38 5.22 7.80
C LEU A 43 11.75 4.70 6.41
N ALA A 44 10.82 4.09 5.69
CA ALA A 44 11.02 3.83 4.27
C ALA A 44 10.94 5.15 3.49
N VAL A 45 11.96 5.45 2.69
CA VAL A 45 12.09 6.70 1.94
C VAL A 45 12.28 6.45 0.46
N ASP A 46 11.79 7.39 -0.34
CA ASP A 46 12.03 7.42 -1.78
C ASP A 46 13.09 8.46 -2.14
N TYR A 47 14.26 8.02 -2.56
CA TYR A 47 15.32 8.90 -3.07
C TYR A 47 15.06 9.37 -4.52
N ASN A 48 14.02 8.86 -5.19
CA ASN A 48 13.67 9.30 -6.54
C ASN A 48 12.95 10.65 -6.53
N LEU A 49 13.71 11.74 -6.49
CA LEU A 49 13.15 13.09 -6.50
C LEU A 49 12.39 13.44 -7.79
N GLU A 50 12.58 12.65 -8.86
CA GLU A 50 11.87 12.78 -10.14
C GLU A 50 10.55 11.99 -10.19
N ASN A 51 10.12 11.40 -9.07
CA ASN A 51 8.90 10.61 -9.01
C ASN A 51 7.65 11.46 -9.32
N LYS A 52 6.97 11.15 -10.44
CA LYS A 52 5.81 11.89 -10.95
C LYS A 52 4.50 11.58 -10.22
N THR A 53 4.47 10.57 -9.35
CA THR A 53 3.29 10.28 -8.53
C THR A 53 3.18 11.24 -7.35
N VAL A 54 4.30 11.78 -6.89
CA VAL A 54 4.42 12.67 -5.73
C VAL A 54 3.93 14.07 -6.07
N ASP A 55 3.16 14.66 -5.15
CA ASP A 55 2.87 16.10 -5.12
C ASP A 55 3.91 16.80 -4.25
N ILE A 56 4.74 17.65 -4.87
CA ILE A 56 5.86 18.30 -4.17
C ILE A 56 5.41 19.30 -3.11
N ASP A 57 4.22 19.87 -3.29
CA ASP A 57 3.69 20.91 -2.41
C ASP A 57 3.15 20.30 -1.11
N ASP A 58 2.68 19.04 -1.14
CA ASP A 58 2.13 18.38 0.04
C ASP A 58 3.02 17.28 0.64
N VAL A 59 3.93 16.69 -0.14
CA VAL A 59 4.78 15.59 0.35
C VAL A 59 5.64 15.99 1.54
N THR A 60 5.73 15.08 2.52
CA THR A 60 6.68 15.19 3.61
C THR A 60 8.09 14.90 3.10
N LYS A 61 8.96 15.89 3.17
CA LYS A 61 10.34 15.83 2.68
C LYS A 61 11.26 15.35 3.79
N VAL A 62 12.31 14.62 3.43
CA VAL A 62 13.30 14.06 4.36
C VAL A 62 14.70 14.46 3.92
N LEU A 63 15.52 14.90 4.88
CA LEU A 63 16.94 15.10 4.70
C LEU A 63 17.70 14.00 5.43
N VAL A 64 18.49 13.23 4.69
CA VAL A 64 19.27 12.09 5.19
C VAL A 64 20.77 12.39 5.10
N ASP A 65 21.54 12.02 6.14
CA ASP A 65 23.01 12.12 6.14
C ASP A 65 23.71 10.94 5.46
N GLY A 66 25.04 10.98 5.40
CA GLY A 66 25.87 9.91 4.83
C GLY A 66 25.88 8.59 5.63
N ASN A 67 25.23 8.53 6.78
CA ASN A 67 25.11 7.33 7.63
C ASN A 67 23.67 6.77 7.60
N ASN A 68 22.85 7.14 6.61
CA ASN A 68 21.44 6.75 6.50
C ASN A 68 20.59 7.14 7.73
N ARG A 69 20.88 8.30 8.34
CA ARG A 69 20.10 8.86 9.44
C ARG A 69 19.32 10.08 8.99
N ILE A 70 18.11 10.21 9.51
CA ILE A 70 17.28 11.41 9.30
C ILE A 70 17.92 12.56 10.07
N VAL A 71 18.22 13.65 9.36
CA VAL A 71 18.69 14.92 9.92
C VAL A 71 17.52 15.85 10.16
N ASN A 72 16.60 15.93 9.20
CA ASN A 72 15.41 16.77 9.27
C ASN A 72 14.28 16.15 8.44
N ILE A 73 13.04 16.43 8.82
CA ILE A 73 11.84 15.92 8.16
C ILE A 73 10.71 16.95 8.27
N GLY A 74 9.91 17.10 7.23
CA GLY A 74 8.71 17.96 7.27
C GLY A 74 8.32 18.47 5.88
N LYS A 75 7.11 19.04 5.77
CA LYS A 75 6.59 19.58 4.51
C LYS A 75 7.36 20.83 4.04
N ASP A 76 7.80 21.67 4.96
CA ASP A 76 8.40 23.00 4.66
C ASP A 76 9.93 23.06 4.72
N ILE A 77 10.63 21.92 4.77
CA ILE A 77 12.11 21.95 4.82
C ILE A 77 12.70 22.32 3.46
N LYS A 78 13.69 23.23 3.46
CA LYS A 78 14.32 23.72 2.22
C LYS A 78 15.30 22.72 1.60
N GLY A 79 16.07 22.03 2.43
CA GLY A 79 17.04 21.02 2.00
C GLY A 79 16.49 19.63 2.29
N TYR A 80 16.37 18.81 1.25
CA TYR A 80 15.92 17.42 1.32
C TYR A 80 16.57 16.62 0.20
N ASN A 81 16.67 15.30 0.40
CA ASN A 81 17.18 14.37 -0.60
C ASN A 81 16.31 13.12 -0.74
N ALA A 82 15.20 13.02 0.00
CA ALA A 82 14.25 11.93 -0.12
C ALA A 82 12.82 12.38 0.24
N TYR A 83 11.84 11.57 -0.13
CA TYR A 83 10.44 11.69 0.28
C TYR A 83 10.08 10.64 1.33
N ASP A 84 9.26 11.02 2.30
CA ASP A 84 8.62 10.11 3.26
C ASP A 84 7.52 9.31 2.55
N THR A 85 7.57 7.98 2.67
CA THR A 85 6.60 7.07 2.02
C THR A 85 5.44 6.66 2.91
N GLY A 86 5.40 7.12 4.17
CA GLY A 86 4.37 6.78 5.15
C GLY A 86 4.48 5.38 5.74
N ILE A 87 5.62 4.69 5.56
CA ILE A 87 5.84 3.31 6.02
C ILE A 87 7.01 3.32 7.01
N PHE A 88 6.72 2.98 8.25
CA PHE A 88 7.69 3.04 9.34
C PHE A 88 7.79 1.70 10.06
N LEU A 89 9.00 1.32 10.43
CA LEU A 89 9.27 0.32 11.46
C LEU A 89 9.63 1.08 12.74
N CYS A 90 8.79 0.95 13.76
CA CYS A 90 8.87 1.72 14.99
C CYS A 90 9.16 0.81 16.18
N SER A 91 10.02 1.28 17.09
CA SER A 91 10.01 0.81 18.48
C SER A 91 9.01 1.62 19.32
N PRO A 92 8.59 1.15 20.52
CA PRO A 92 7.71 1.89 21.41
C PRO A 92 8.21 3.30 21.81
N ALA A 93 9.50 3.59 21.65
CA ALA A 93 10.04 4.93 21.92
C ALA A 93 9.46 6.04 21.03
N ILE A 94 8.83 5.70 19.91
CA ILE A 94 8.07 6.69 19.12
C ILE A 94 6.97 7.35 19.94
N PHE A 95 6.32 6.63 20.86
CA PHE A 95 5.24 7.18 21.67
C PHE A 95 5.76 8.28 22.60
N GLU A 96 6.91 8.08 23.24
CA GLU A 96 7.54 9.09 24.10
C GLU A 96 7.96 10.32 23.29
N ALA A 97 8.53 10.12 22.09
CA ALA A 97 8.91 11.21 21.22
C ALA A 97 7.68 12.04 20.77
N LEU A 98 6.56 11.40 20.48
CA LEU A 98 5.32 12.08 20.11
C LEU A 98 4.67 12.81 21.30
N GLU A 99 4.77 12.28 22.51
CA GLU A 99 4.33 12.96 23.72
C GLU A 99 5.19 14.20 24.01
N GLU A 100 6.51 14.09 23.87
CA GLU A 100 7.43 15.23 24.00
C GLU A 100 7.13 16.31 22.95
N SER A 101 6.94 15.95 21.68
CA SER A 101 6.60 16.93 20.65
C SER A 101 5.26 17.61 20.94
N SER A 102 4.28 16.83 21.37
CA SER A 102 2.95 17.34 21.73
C SER A 102 3.01 18.29 22.93
N ALA A 103 3.87 18.02 23.92
CA ALA A 103 4.08 18.92 25.06
C ALA A 103 4.71 20.26 24.64
N CYS A 104 5.47 20.27 23.54
CA CYS A 104 5.99 21.48 22.91
C CYS A 104 5.00 22.14 21.92
N GLY A 105 3.76 21.64 21.80
CA GLY A 105 2.72 22.19 20.91
C GLY A 105 2.73 21.64 19.49
N GLU A 106 3.65 20.72 19.16
CA GLU A 106 3.81 20.15 17.83
C GLU A 106 3.15 18.77 17.75
N THR A 107 1.99 18.70 17.09
CA THR A 107 1.10 17.53 17.10
C THR A 107 1.10 16.78 15.77
N SER A 108 2.28 16.59 15.17
CA SER A 108 2.47 15.82 13.93
C SER A 108 3.40 14.62 14.14
N LEU A 109 3.25 13.58 13.29
CA LEU A 109 4.16 12.44 13.30
C LEU A 109 5.61 12.88 13.00
N SER A 110 5.79 13.75 12.01
CA SER A 110 7.10 14.31 11.67
C SER A 110 7.77 15.04 12.83
N ALA A 111 7.01 15.67 13.75
CA ALA A 111 7.57 16.30 14.93
C ALA A 111 8.16 15.28 15.92
N GLY A 112 7.49 14.15 16.13
CA GLY A 112 8.08 13.03 16.91
C GLY A 112 9.32 12.45 16.23
N ILE A 113 9.30 12.31 14.90
CA ILE A 113 10.48 11.86 14.14
C ILE A 113 11.65 12.86 14.27
N LYS A 114 11.39 14.18 14.28
CA LYS A 114 12.44 15.20 14.54
C LYS A 114 13.09 15.02 15.91
N ILE A 115 12.33 14.63 16.93
CA ILE A 115 12.89 14.36 18.27
C ILE A 115 13.79 13.13 18.23
N LEU A 116 13.36 12.03 17.59
CA LEU A 116 14.20 10.84 17.42
C LEU A 116 15.44 11.11 16.55
N ALA A 117 15.32 11.96 15.53
CA ALA A 117 16.44 12.41 14.69
C ALA A 117 17.50 13.15 15.53
N LYS A 118 17.09 14.07 16.41
CA LYS A 118 18.01 14.75 17.35
C LYS A 118 18.73 13.77 18.28
N ARG A 119 18.05 12.68 18.66
CA ARG A 119 18.60 11.58 19.48
C ARG A 119 19.45 10.59 18.68
N LYS A 120 19.60 10.77 17.35
CA LYS A 120 20.27 9.85 16.41
C LYS A 120 19.63 8.46 16.32
N ASN A 121 18.34 8.38 16.62
CA ASN A 121 17.53 7.15 16.63
C ASN A 121 16.51 7.10 15.48
N ALA A 122 16.68 7.91 14.44
CA ALA A 122 15.86 7.87 13.23
C ALA A 122 16.73 7.50 12.02
N ARG A 123 16.50 6.31 11.47
CA ARG A 123 17.19 5.77 10.28
C ARG A 123 16.22 5.71 9.10
N VAL A 124 16.78 5.43 7.93
CA VAL A 124 15.98 5.24 6.71
C VAL A 124 16.23 3.90 6.04
N PHE A 125 15.22 3.44 5.29
CA PHE A 125 15.27 2.30 4.39
C PHE A 125 14.94 2.78 2.97
N ASP A 126 15.81 2.53 2.00
CA ASP A 126 15.57 2.93 0.60
C ASP A 126 14.60 1.96 -0.09
N ILE A 127 13.51 2.50 -0.66
CA ILE A 127 12.55 1.72 -1.45
C ILE A 127 13.05 1.35 -2.85
N LYS A 128 14.24 1.79 -3.27
CA LYS A 128 14.88 1.43 -4.55
C LYS A 128 14.00 1.70 -5.78
N ARG A 129 13.26 2.80 -5.75
CA ARG A 129 12.30 3.23 -6.80
C ARG A 129 11.06 2.34 -6.95
N ASP A 130 10.72 1.51 -5.95
CA ASP A 130 9.39 0.89 -5.91
C ASP A 130 8.28 1.94 -5.86
N TYR A 131 7.08 1.57 -6.29
CA TYR A 131 5.98 2.54 -6.36
C TYR A 131 5.34 2.77 -4.99
N TRP A 132 5.00 4.03 -4.76
CA TRP A 132 4.11 4.48 -3.69
C TRP A 132 3.38 5.74 -4.15
N ILE A 133 2.25 6.04 -3.51
CA ILE A 133 1.45 7.24 -3.76
C ILE A 133 0.65 7.58 -2.51
N ASP A 134 0.66 8.86 -2.16
CA ASP A 134 -0.24 9.47 -1.18
C ASP A 134 -1.56 9.87 -1.86
N VAL A 135 -2.70 9.56 -1.27
CA VAL A 135 -4.03 9.67 -1.89
C VAL A 135 -4.89 10.70 -1.17
N ASP A 136 -4.48 11.97 -1.23
CA ASP A 136 -5.19 13.09 -0.59
C ASP A 136 -6.25 13.76 -1.47
N ASP A 137 -6.12 13.65 -2.80
CA ASP A 137 -6.96 14.37 -3.74
C ASP A 137 -7.50 13.50 -4.89
N GLU A 138 -8.45 14.05 -5.64
CA GLU A 138 -9.10 13.37 -6.77
C GLU A 138 -8.12 13.02 -7.90
N LYS A 139 -7.03 13.77 -8.06
CA LYS A 139 -6.00 13.49 -9.08
C LYS A 139 -5.15 12.29 -8.65
N ALA A 140 -4.71 12.27 -7.40
CA ALA A 140 -3.99 11.19 -6.77
C ALA A 140 -4.83 9.91 -6.76
N PHE A 141 -6.13 10.01 -6.45
CA PHE A 141 -7.07 8.89 -6.52
C PHE A 141 -7.10 8.24 -7.92
N LYS A 142 -7.21 9.03 -8.99
CA LYS A 142 -7.18 8.51 -10.37
C LYS A 142 -5.82 7.91 -10.74
N LYS A 143 -4.72 8.51 -10.28
CA LYS A 143 -3.37 7.95 -10.49
C LYS A 143 -3.24 6.60 -9.78
N ALA A 144 -3.65 6.51 -8.52
CA ALA A 144 -3.66 5.30 -7.72
C ALA A 144 -4.50 4.19 -8.37
N GLU A 145 -5.72 4.51 -8.84
CA GLU A 145 -6.58 3.56 -9.55
C GLU A 145 -5.85 2.97 -10.78
N ASN A 146 -5.21 3.82 -11.58
CA ASN A 146 -4.45 3.37 -12.75
C ASN A 146 -3.23 2.51 -12.38
N ILE A 147 -2.51 2.87 -11.31
CA ILE A 147 -1.37 2.10 -10.79
C ILE A 147 -1.85 0.71 -10.37
N LEU A 148 -2.95 0.61 -9.62
CA LEU A 148 -3.51 -0.67 -9.19
C LEU A 148 -3.90 -1.54 -10.40
N PHE A 149 -4.65 -1.00 -11.36
CA PHE A 149 -5.04 -1.74 -12.56
C PHE A 149 -3.85 -2.17 -13.44
N ALA A 150 -2.79 -1.37 -13.50
CA ALA A 150 -1.57 -1.73 -14.23
C ALA A 150 -0.84 -2.91 -13.55
N ASN A 151 -0.80 -2.92 -12.22
CA ASN A 151 -0.12 -3.93 -11.40
C ASN A 151 -0.96 -5.21 -11.18
N LEU A 152 -2.21 -5.25 -11.65
CA LEU A 152 -3.02 -6.46 -11.58
C LEU A 152 -2.42 -7.60 -12.42
N LYS A 153 -1.77 -7.32 -13.56
CA LYS A 153 -1.21 -8.34 -14.45
C LYS A 153 -0.19 -9.22 -13.72
N LYS A 154 -0.43 -10.53 -13.68
CA LYS A 154 0.51 -11.46 -13.04
C LYS A 154 1.53 -11.96 -14.06
N ASN A 155 2.79 -12.07 -13.65
CA ASN A 155 3.85 -12.65 -14.48
C ASN A 155 3.56 -14.12 -14.84
N SER A 156 2.82 -14.83 -13.99
CA SER A 156 2.37 -16.21 -14.20
C SER A 156 1.12 -16.37 -15.08
N ASP A 157 0.50 -15.28 -15.55
CA ASP A 157 -0.69 -15.38 -16.41
C ASP A 157 -0.35 -16.09 -17.73
N GLY A 158 -1.04 -17.19 -18.03
CA GLY A 158 -0.95 -17.87 -19.31
C GLY A 158 -1.50 -17.03 -20.48
N PRO A 159 -1.29 -17.45 -21.74
CA PRO A 159 -1.63 -16.64 -22.92
C PRO A 159 -3.10 -16.19 -22.97
N VAL A 160 -4.04 -17.08 -22.61
CA VAL A 160 -5.49 -16.77 -22.56
C VAL A 160 -5.78 -15.74 -21.48
N SER A 161 -5.27 -15.96 -20.27
CA SER A 161 -5.49 -15.03 -19.14
C SER A 161 -4.91 -13.65 -19.43
N ARG A 162 -3.72 -13.58 -20.03
CA ARG A 162 -3.03 -12.33 -20.33
C ARG A 162 -3.72 -11.49 -21.40
N HIS A 163 -4.16 -12.12 -22.49
CA HIS A 163 -4.66 -11.38 -23.67
C HIS A 163 -6.18 -11.29 -23.75
N LEU A 164 -6.91 -12.23 -23.16
CA LEU A 164 -8.38 -12.25 -23.19
C LEU A 164 -8.97 -11.93 -21.83
N ASN A 165 -8.64 -12.70 -20.78
CA ASN A 165 -9.32 -12.56 -19.50
C ASN A 165 -8.94 -11.25 -18.80
N ARG A 166 -7.67 -10.83 -18.80
CA ARG A 166 -7.24 -9.62 -18.10
C ARG A 166 -7.91 -8.35 -18.64
N PRO A 167 -7.88 -8.07 -19.95
CA PRO A 167 -8.51 -6.86 -20.47
C PRO A 167 -10.02 -6.81 -20.23
N ILE A 168 -10.70 -7.96 -20.29
CA ILE A 168 -12.14 -8.05 -20.03
C ILE A 168 -12.44 -7.93 -18.53
N SER A 169 -11.82 -8.77 -17.69
CA SER A 169 -12.04 -8.82 -16.24
C SER A 169 -11.73 -7.50 -15.55
N THR A 170 -10.68 -6.79 -15.95
CA THR A 170 -10.33 -5.47 -15.37
C THR A 170 -11.38 -4.41 -15.67
N ARG A 171 -11.95 -4.40 -16.89
CA ARG A 171 -13.07 -3.51 -17.24
C ARG A 171 -14.34 -3.84 -16.47
N ILE A 172 -14.68 -5.14 -16.38
CA ILE A 172 -15.82 -5.61 -15.59
C ILE A 172 -15.62 -5.23 -14.12
N SER A 173 -14.46 -5.52 -13.54
CA SER A 173 -14.13 -5.19 -12.15
C SER A 173 -14.26 -3.69 -11.88
N LYS A 174 -13.72 -2.84 -12.76
CA LYS A 174 -13.85 -1.38 -12.66
C LYS A 174 -15.31 -0.92 -12.67
N TYR A 175 -16.18 -1.60 -13.42
CA TYR A 175 -17.60 -1.30 -13.43
C TYR A 175 -18.31 -1.81 -12.17
N LEU A 176 -18.06 -3.06 -11.77
CA LEU A 176 -18.68 -3.68 -10.59
C LEU A 176 -18.32 -2.95 -9.29
N LEU A 177 -17.09 -2.45 -9.17
CA LEU A 177 -16.61 -1.68 -8.00
C LEU A 177 -17.35 -0.36 -7.80
N LYS A 178 -18.01 0.18 -8.82
CA LYS A 178 -18.88 1.37 -8.67
C LYS A 178 -20.23 1.03 -8.03
N GLY A 179 -20.61 -0.25 -8.05
CA GLY A 179 -21.80 -0.76 -7.38
C GLY A 179 -21.48 -1.27 -5.98
N ARG A 180 -22.52 -1.64 -5.22
CA ARG A 180 -22.39 -2.28 -3.89
C ARG A 180 -22.27 -3.80 -4.00
N ILE A 181 -21.50 -4.29 -4.97
CA ILE A 181 -21.32 -5.72 -5.19
C ILE A 181 -20.15 -6.20 -4.32
N THR A 182 -20.42 -7.11 -3.40
CA THR A 182 -19.41 -7.66 -2.50
C THR A 182 -18.67 -8.84 -3.16
N PRO A 183 -17.41 -9.12 -2.79
CA PRO A 183 -16.70 -10.31 -3.24
C PRO A 183 -17.49 -11.61 -2.98
N ASN A 184 -18.16 -11.71 -1.83
CA ASN A 184 -18.95 -12.89 -1.45
C ASN A 184 -20.15 -13.13 -2.39
N GLN A 185 -20.78 -12.07 -2.91
CA GLN A 185 -21.84 -12.20 -3.91
C GLN A 185 -21.30 -12.73 -5.24
N ILE A 186 -20.09 -12.31 -5.65
CA ILE A 186 -19.44 -12.82 -6.85
C ILE A 186 -19.11 -14.31 -6.67
N SER A 187 -18.50 -14.69 -5.55
CA SER A 187 -18.18 -16.09 -5.25
C SER A 187 -19.42 -16.99 -5.23
N SER A 188 -20.51 -16.52 -4.60
CA SER A 188 -21.78 -17.26 -4.55
C SER A 188 -22.39 -17.41 -5.95
N SER A 189 -22.32 -16.36 -6.76
CA SER A 189 -22.82 -16.39 -8.15
C SER A 189 -22.01 -17.34 -9.03
N SER A 190 -20.68 -17.32 -8.93
CA SER A 190 -19.79 -18.25 -9.63
C SER A 190 -20.10 -19.69 -9.23
N PHE A 191 -20.28 -19.97 -7.94
CA PHE A 191 -20.65 -21.31 -7.45
C PHE A 191 -21.97 -21.81 -8.04
N ILE A 192 -23.01 -20.97 -8.05
CA ILE A 192 -24.31 -21.30 -8.65
C ILE A 192 -24.15 -21.61 -10.14
N LEU A 193 -23.40 -20.78 -10.88
CA LEU A 193 -23.12 -20.99 -12.30
C LEU A 193 -22.39 -22.32 -12.55
N SER A 194 -21.43 -22.69 -11.70
CA SER A 194 -20.74 -23.98 -11.79
C SER A 194 -21.69 -25.17 -11.56
N VAL A 195 -22.59 -25.08 -10.57
CA VAL A 195 -23.59 -26.13 -10.30
C VAL A 195 -24.55 -26.29 -11.48
N VAL A 196 -25.03 -25.18 -12.05
CA VAL A 196 -25.88 -25.21 -13.25
C VAL A 196 -25.11 -25.79 -14.44
N GLY A 197 -23.85 -25.40 -14.64
CA GLY A 197 -22.99 -25.97 -15.69
C GLY A 197 -22.81 -27.49 -15.54
N ALA A 198 -22.60 -27.98 -14.32
CA ALA A 198 -22.51 -29.41 -14.02
C ALA A 198 -23.80 -30.16 -14.36
N LEU A 199 -24.97 -29.57 -14.07
CA LEU A 199 -26.26 -30.14 -14.45
C LEU A 199 -26.41 -30.27 -15.98
N PHE A 200 -25.97 -29.26 -16.75
CA PHE A 200 -25.98 -29.34 -18.21
C PHE A 200 -25.04 -30.42 -18.75
N PHE A 201 -23.87 -30.60 -18.15
CA PHE A 201 -23.00 -31.73 -18.50
C PHE A 201 -23.66 -33.08 -18.22
N PHE A 202 -24.35 -33.20 -17.08
CA PHE A 202 -25.07 -34.42 -16.70
C PHE A 202 -26.21 -34.77 -17.67
N LEU A 203 -26.97 -33.78 -18.14
CA LEU A 203 -28.08 -33.98 -19.07
C LEU A 203 -27.65 -34.49 -20.46
N GLY A 204 -26.38 -34.28 -20.85
CA GLY A 204 -25.81 -34.79 -22.09
C GLY A 204 -26.39 -34.18 -23.37
N GLY A 205 -25.86 -34.59 -24.53
CA GLY A 205 -26.22 -34.01 -25.83
C GLY A 205 -25.42 -32.75 -26.17
N TYR A 206 -25.19 -32.53 -27.48
CA TYR A 206 -24.23 -31.53 -27.95
C TYR A 206 -24.50 -30.11 -27.42
N VAL A 207 -25.76 -29.66 -27.46
CA VAL A 207 -26.14 -28.32 -27.01
C VAL A 207 -25.90 -28.16 -25.51
N ASN A 208 -26.29 -29.13 -24.69
CA ASN A 208 -26.11 -29.07 -23.24
C ASN A 208 -24.63 -29.11 -22.85
N LEU A 209 -23.82 -29.94 -23.52
CA LEU A 209 -22.37 -29.95 -23.31
C LEU A 209 -21.72 -28.60 -23.64
N LEU A 210 -22.13 -27.97 -24.75
CA LEU A 210 -21.64 -26.65 -25.13
C LEU A 210 -22.04 -25.58 -24.09
N THR A 211 -23.31 -25.57 -23.67
CA THR A 211 -23.81 -24.64 -22.65
C THR A 211 -23.12 -24.85 -21.30
N GLY A 212 -22.94 -26.10 -20.87
CA GLY A 212 -22.21 -26.46 -19.66
C GLY A 212 -20.76 -25.97 -19.70
N GLY A 213 -20.09 -26.12 -20.85
CA GLY A 213 -18.73 -25.61 -21.07
C GLY A 213 -18.63 -24.10 -20.96
N LEU A 214 -19.57 -23.35 -21.56
CA LEU A 214 -19.61 -21.89 -21.46
C LEU A 214 -19.87 -21.42 -20.02
N LEU A 215 -20.81 -22.06 -19.30
CA LEU A 215 -21.10 -21.73 -17.91
C LEU A 215 -19.91 -22.02 -16.98
N ALA A 216 -19.24 -23.15 -17.17
CA ALA A 216 -18.04 -23.49 -16.44
C ALA A 216 -16.94 -22.43 -16.68
N GLN A 217 -16.73 -22.03 -17.94
CA GLN A 217 -15.75 -21.00 -18.30
C GLN A 217 -16.10 -19.61 -17.72
N LEU A 218 -17.39 -19.25 -17.65
CA LEU A 218 -17.84 -17.98 -17.06
C LEU A 218 -17.72 -17.97 -15.52
N SER A 219 -17.79 -19.14 -14.88
CA SER A 219 -17.63 -19.27 -13.43
C SER A 219 -16.18 -19.29 -12.95
N SER A 220 -15.22 -19.48 -13.87
CA SER A 220 -13.78 -19.56 -13.63
C SER A 220 -13.07 -18.21 -13.75
#